data_AF-A0AAE0U949-F1
#
_entry.id   AF-A0AAE0U949-F1
#
_cell.length_a   1.000
_cell.length_b   1.000
_cell.length_c   1.000
_cell.angle_alpha   90.00
_cell.angle_beta   90.00
_cell.angle_gamma   90.00
#
_symmetry.space_group_name_H-M   'P 1'
#
loop_
_entity.id
_entity.type
_entity.pdbx_description
1 polymer ?
#
loop_
_entity_poly.entity_id
_entity_poly.type
_entity_poly.pdbx_seq_one_letter_code
_entity_poly.pdbx_strand_id
1 'polypeptide(L)'
;MAQHSSNPTCSGTANIILRSSEDDPEHMLPHQRKAALKKSKAARSAVLVIDGNTGEGGGQLVRIACALAAVLTRPIRIINVRGNRDRGGGLKAQHIASIEWLARVTDAEVNGLTIGSTTLEFKPRESPATSKLFTGIHDRTVKIAADSAAASTLLIFQAIFPFLLFAGGNTNKRQDHPEHIDVEISGGTNVSFSLSYEYLDQVLLPSLEQAFGIVVERKLKTRGWNLGKMQRGTVAFRIHPIRVGDSLRVKNPTAYSMKGRNRQGEDFDLEAIDVSIVAPTDMHESLSRALVQNLGDLFPDVEVNFKLMEDSGANSRIYVLLVARSWPSDDEGAGTGAVLRWGRDILTSMPKAANSKKAKNKGENGSSSNAGTGGVASMSESVATKVARALYDEVSTGGVVDEFLQDQLVIFQALASGLSAFPRGNSDPTDDNVSAPGIEEAMAKLDLTDKKATQGLRKDKTVEPFGEGTLHAKTARWMVSELLPKVKFYNKGKVCEGVGFAVEKP
;
A
#
# COMPACT_ATOMS: atom_id res chain seq x y z
N MET A 1 50.72 -21.65 22.45
CA MET A 1 49.94 -22.52 23.36
C MET A 1 48.65 -21.80 23.68
N ALA A 2 47.54 -22.42 23.28
CA ALA A 2 46.19 -21.85 23.28
C ALA A 2 45.55 -21.85 24.67
N GLN A 3 44.65 -20.90 24.91
CA GLN A 3 43.55 -21.08 25.85
C GLN A 3 42.22 -20.74 25.17
N HIS A 4 41.28 -21.66 25.36
CA HIS A 4 39.96 -21.76 24.76
C HIS A 4 38.97 -20.73 25.34
N SER A 5 38.19 -20.09 24.48
CA SER A 5 36.81 -19.68 24.80
C SER A 5 35.88 -20.16 23.70
N SER A 6 35.03 -21.12 24.02
CA SER A 6 34.06 -21.75 23.14
C SER A 6 32.79 -20.89 23.00
N ASN A 7 32.54 -20.39 21.80
CA ASN A 7 31.21 -19.92 21.36
C ASN A 7 30.41 -21.12 20.84
N PRO A 8 29.13 -21.30 21.20
CA PRO A 8 28.26 -22.27 20.53
C PRO A 8 27.74 -21.69 19.21
N THR A 9 28.14 -22.30 18.10
CA THR A 9 27.57 -22.12 16.77
C THR A 9 26.17 -22.72 16.70
N CYS A 10 25.16 -21.91 16.42
CA CYS A 10 23.81 -22.37 16.09
C CYS A 10 23.74 -22.66 14.59
N SER A 11 24.03 -23.90 14.18
CA SER A 11 23.79 -24.38 12.81
C SER A 11 22.40 -24.99 12.71
N GLY A 12 21.41 -24.17 12.38
CA GLY A 12 20.06 -24.63 12.02
C GLY A 12 19.87 -24.59 10.51
N THR A 13 20.42 -25.57 9.78
CA THR A 13 20.09 -25.78 8.36
C THR A 13 18.64 -26.22 8.23
N ALA A 14 17.77 -25.32 7.80
CA ALA A 14 16.43 -25.68 7.34
C ALA A 14 16.55 -26.51 6.05
N ASN A 15 16.15 -27.77 6.12
CA ASN A 15 16.10 -28.66 4.95
C ASN A 15 15.14 -28.09 3.90
N ILE A 16 15.71 -27.62 2.78
CA ILE A 16 14.99 -27.19 1.59
C ILE A 16 14.47 -28.45 0.89
N ILE A 17 13.16 -28.72 0.98
CA ILE A 17 12.50 -29.72 0.14
C ILE A 17 12.10 -29.02 -1.16
N LEU A 18 12.92 -29.19 -2.21
CA LEU A 18 12.52 -28.88 -3.58
C LEU A 18 11.40 -29.84 -3.98
N ARG A 19 10.20 -29.32 -4.27
CA ARG A 19 9.07 -30.11 -4.80
C ARG A 19 9.03 -29.99 -6.32
N SER A 20 9.07 -31.13 -7.01
CA SER A 20 8.89 -31.26 -8.46
C SER A 20 7.41 -31.17 -8.85
N SER A 21 7.14 -31.03 -10.14
CA SER A 21 5.80 -30.91 -10.76
C SER A 21 4.90 -32.15 -10.66
N GLU A 22 5.29 -33.17 -9.89
CA GLU A 22 4.49 -34.39 -9.64
C GLU A 22 3.57 -34.26 -8.40
N ASP A 23 3.59 -33.12 -7.72
CA ASP A 23 2.86 -32.84 -6.47
C ASP A 23 1.42 -32.31 -6.68
N ASP A 24 0.83 -32.50 -7.86
CA ASP A 24 -0.56 -32.14 -8.12
C ASP A 24 -1.49 -33.18 -7.45
N PRO A 25 -2.30 -32.80 -6.44
CA PRO A 25 -3.14 -33.73 -5.70
C PRO A 25 -4.15 -34.46 -6.59
N GLU A 26 -4.47 -33.96 -7.79
CA GLU A 26 -5.39 -34.65 -8.72
C GLU A 26 -4.82 -35.94 -9.32
N HIS A 27 -3.50 -36.14 -9.31
CA HIS A 27 -2.86 -37.36 -9.84
C HIS A 27 -2.36 -38.35 -8.78
N MET A 28 -2.54 -38.03 -7.49
CA MET A 28 -2.03 -38.85 -6.37
C MET A 28 -2.98 -39.97 -5.96
N LEU A 29 -2.43 -41.12 -5.53
CA LEU A 29 -3.19 -42.20 -4.91
C LEU A 29 -3.82 -41.74 -3.58
N PRO A 30 -5.00 -42.27 -3.16
CA PRO A 30 -5.74 -41.77 -1.99
C PRO A 30 -4.95 -41.72 -0.66
N HIS A 31 -4.02 -42.65 -0.46
CA HIS A 31 -3.16 -42.69 0.73
C HIS A 31 -2.05 -41.61 0.69
N GLN A 32 -1.52 -41.29 -0.50
CA GLN A 32 -0.57 -40.21 -0.73
C GLN A 32 -1.25 -38.84 -0.55
N ARG A 33 -2.49 -38.68 -1.04
CA ARG A 33 -3.32 -37.48 -0.80
C ARG A 33 -3.52 -37.22 0.69
N LYS A 34 -3.92 -38.25 1.47
CA LYS A 34 -4.10 -38.11 2.94
C LYS A 34 -2.80 -37.71 3.65
N ALA A 35 -1.65 -38.28 3.26
CA ALA A 35 -0.35 -37.93 3.81
C ALA A 35 0.07 -36.49 3.43
N ALA A 36 -0.17 -36.07 2.19
CA ALA A 36 0.10 -34.72 1.70
C ALA A 36 -0.78 -33.67 2.42
N LEU A 37 -2.08 -33.94 2.63
CA LEU A 37 -2.96 -33.09 3.42
C LEU A 37 -2.49 -32.97 4.87
N LYS A 38 -2.07 -34.08 5.50
CA LYS A 38 -1.56 -34.07 6.88
C LYS A 38 -0.27 -33.26 7.01
N LYS A 39 0.66 -33.39 6.05
CA LYS A 39 1.92 -32.61 5.99
C LYS A 39 1.65 -31.12 5.72
N SER A 40 0.70 -30.81 4.85
CA SER A 40 0.23 -29.44 4.58
C SER A 40 -0.39 -28.79 5.81
N LYS A 41 -1.26 -29.52 6.53
CA LYS A 41 -1.87 -29.06 7.79
C LYS A 41 -0.83 -28.81 8.88
N ALA A 42 0.17 -29.69 9.01
CA ALA A 42 1.27 -29.52 9.96
C ALA A 42 2.14 -28.29 9.62
N ALA A 43 2.44 -28.06 8.33
CA ALA A 43 3.17 -26.87 7.89
C ALA A 43 2.37 -25.57 8.10
N ARG A 44 1.04 -25.59 7.89
CA ARG A 44 0.14 -24.46 8.20
C ARG A 44 0.05 -24.17 9.70
N SER A 45 0.23 -25.18 10.56
CA SER A 45 0.22 -25.00 12.03
C SER A 45 1.55 -24.54 12.64
N ALA A 46 2.65 -24.59 11.90
CA ALA A 46 3.95 -24.13 12.38
C ALA A 46 3.99 -22.60 12.43
N VAL A 47 4.39 -22.04 13.58
CA VAL A 47 4.51 -20.59 13.77
C VAL A 47 5.66 -20.06 12.93
N LEU A 48 5.37 -19.14 12.01
CA LEU A 48 6.39 -18.41 11.27
C LEU A 48 6.98 -17.30 12.14
N VAL A 49 8.30 -17.34 12.37
CA VAL A 49 9.01 -16.30 13.12
C VAL A 49 9.55 -15.25 12.16
N ILE A 50 9.26 -13.99 12.44
CA ILE A 50 9.59 -12.83 11.60
C ILE A 50 10.43 -11.87 12.44
N ASP A 51 11.59 -11.47 11.94
CA ASP A 51 12.39 -10.41 12.58
C ASP A 51 11.94 -9.04 12.06
N GLY A 52 11.37 -8.23 12.96
CA GLY A 52 10.92 -6.87 12.70
C GLY A 52 12.05 -5.85 12.45
N ASN A 53 13.31 -6.26 12.52
CA ASN A 53 14.46 -5.50 12.01
C ASN A 53 14.70 -5.70 10.49
N THR A 54 13.97 -6.60 9.85
CA THR A 54 14.20 -6.90 8.43
C THR A 54 13.69 -5.76 7.54
N GLY A 55 14.54 -5.32 6.60
CA GLY A 55 14.21 -4.28 5.63
C GLY A 55 14.00 -2.92 6.28
N GLU A 56 12.87 -2.27 5.99
CA GLU A 56 12.52 -0.97 6.59
C GLU A 56 12.33 -1.09 8.10
N GLY A 57 11.99 -2.28 8.59
CA GLY A 57 11.80 -2.55 10.01
C GLY A 57 10.80 -1.59 10.66
N GLY A 58 9.77 -1.19 9.91
CA GLY A 58 8.71 -0.29 10.34
C GLY A 58 7.36 -0.96 10.53
N GLY A 59 6.32 -0.14 10.63
CA GLY A 59 4.97 -0.62 10.92
C GLY A 59 4.32 -1.39 9.77
N GLN A 60 4.83 -1.24 8.54
CA GLN A 60 4.26 -1.92 7.37
C GLN A 60 4.45 -3.43 7.45
N LEU A 61 5.64 -3.91 7.84
CA LEU A 61 5.92 -5.34 8.03
C LEU A 61 4.87 -5.98 8.95
N VAL A 62 4.57 -5.34 10.08
CA VAL A 62 3.56 -5.82 11.04
C VAL A 62 2.18 -5.91 10.40
N ARG A 63 1.76 -4.89 9.65
CA ARG A 63 0.45 -4.87 8.99
C ARG A 63 0.33 -5.97 7.94
N ILE A 64 1.32 -6.10 7.06
CA ILE A 64 1.34 -7.13 6.01
C ILE A 64 1.33 -8.53 6.64
N ALA A 65 2.19 -8.77 7.63
CA ALA A 65 2.30 -10.05 8.30
C ALA A 65 0.97 -10.47 8.95
N CYS A 66 0.35 -9.59 9.76
CA CYS A 66 -0.91 -9.89 10.43
C CYS A 66 -2.08 -10.02 9.43
N ALA A 67 -2.12 -9.20 8.39
CA ALA A 67 -3.15 -9.28 7.34
C ALA A 67 -3.11 -10.63 6.63
N LEU A 68 -1.94 -11.04 6.15
CA LEU A 68 -1.75 -12.33 5.46
C LEU A 68 -1.89 -13.52 6.41
N ALA A 69 -1.40 -13.42 7.65
CA ALA A 69 -1.63 -14.45 8.66
C ALA A 69 -3.14 -14.70 8.88
N ALA A 70 -3.93 -13.63 8.97
CA ALA A 70 -5.38 -13.71 9.12
C ALA A 70 -6.07 -14.32 7.87
N VAL A 71 -5.70 -13.87 6.67
CA VAL A 71 -6.23 -14.41 5.39
C VAL A 71 -5.93 -15.90 5.24
N LEU A 72 -4.70 -16.30 5.58
CA LEU A 72 -4.18 -17.67 5.39
C LEU A 72 -4.46 -18.59 6.57
N THR A 73 -5.03 -18.07 7.66
CA THR A 73 -5.17 -18.75 8.96
C THR A 73 -3.85 -19.41 9.39
N ARG A 74 -2.75 -18.65 9.31
CA ARG A 74 -1.39 -19.12 9.59
C ARG A 74 -0.82 -18.42 10.82
N PRO A 75 -0.39 -19.15 11.86
CA PRO A 75 0.25 -18.56 13.03
C PRO A 75 1.58 -17.86 12.71
N ILE A 76 1.78 -16.67 13.29
CA ILE A 76 3.02 -15.90 13.19
C ILE A 76 3.51 -15.42 14.56
N ARG A 77 4.82 -15.18 14.65
CA ARG A 77 5.48 -14.48 15.75
C ARG A 77 6.41 -13.43 15.18
N ILE A 78 6.21 -12.17 15.54
CA ILE A 78 7.09 -11.05 15.16
C ILE A 78 7.93 -10.68 16.38
N ILE A 79 9.25 -10.77 16.25
CA ILE A 79 10.21 -10.24 17.23
C ILE A 79 10.74 -8.88 16.76
N ASN A 80 11.35 -8.10 17.65
CA ASN A 80 11.92 -6.79 17.32
C ASN A 80 10.94 -5.88 16.56
N VAL A 81 9.66 -5.88 16.97
CA VAL A 81 8.61 -5.09 16.31
C VAL A 81 9.08 -3.65 16.18
N ARG A 82 9.16 -3.15 14.94
CA ARG A 82 9.61 -1.79 14.61
C ARG A 82 11.02 -1.44 15.11
N GLY A 83 11.93 -2.42 15.20
CA GLY A 83 13.22 -2.23 15.86
C GLY A 83 14.18 -1.26 15.16
N ASN A 84 14.01 -1.02 13.85
CA ASN A 84 14.83 -0.05 13.08
C ASN A 84 14.37 1.41 13.22
N ARG A 85 13.39 1.72 14.07
CA ARG A 85 12.84 3.09 14.18
C ARG A 85 13.51 3.88 15.30
N ASP A 86 14.17 4.99 14.93
CA ASP A 86 14.93 5.88 15.82
C ASP A 86 14.16 6.38 17.05
N ARG A 87 12.84 6.59 16.92
CA ARG A 87 11.96 7.10 17.99
C ARG A 87 11.30 6.01 18.82
N GLY A 88 11.94 4.84 18.90
CA GLY A 88 11.46 3.69 19.64
C GLY A 88 10.58 2.76 18.81
N GLY A 89 10.89 1.48 18.92
CA GLY A 89 10.14 0.39 18.33
C GLY A 89 8.79 0.14 19.01
N GLY A 90 8.34 -1.08 18.85
CA GLY A 90 7.11 -1.64 19.39
C GLY A 90 5.84 -1.19 18.68
N LEU A 91 4.75 -1.87 19.03
CA LEU A 91 3.41 -1.61 18.50
C LEU A 91 2.93 -0.18 18.85
N LYS A 92 2.01 0.33 18.02
CA LYS A 92 1.42 1.68 18.12
C LYS A 92 -0.09 1.54 18.01
N ALA A 93 -0.84 2.57 18.39
CA ALA A 93 -2.30 2.53 18.47
C ALA A 93 -2.99 1.99 17.19
N GLN A 94 -2.52 2.36 16.00
CA GLN A 94 -3.05 1.81 14.73
C GLN A 94 -2.78 0.31 14.53
N HIS A 95 -1.65 -0.20 15.02
CA HIS A 95 -1.36 -1.65 15.02
C HIS A 95 -2.29 -2.37 16.00
N ILE A 96 -2.48 -1.81 17.20
CA ILE A 96 -3.39 -2.37 18.20
C ILE A 96 -4.81 -2.45 17.63
N ALA A 97 -5.36 -1.34 17.15
CA ALA A 97 -6.74 -1.30 16.64
C ALA A 97 -7.00 -2.27 15.48
N SER A 98 -6.04 -2.41 14.55
CA SER A 98 -6.17 -3.36 13.43
C SER A 98 -6.00 -4.82 13.86
N ILE A 99 -5.00 -5.14 14.68
CA ILE A 99 -4.72 -6.52 15.11
C ILE A 99 -5.77 -7.01 16.11
N GLU A 100 -6.29 -6.14 16.99
CA GLU A 100 -7.41 -6.49 17.86
C GLU A 100 -8.66 -6.87 17.06
N TRP A 101 -8.96 -6.11 16.00
CA TRP A 101 -10.08 -6.47 15.13
C TRP A 101 -9.82 -7.78 14.39
N LEU A 102 -8.62 -7.97 13.82
CA LEU A 102 -8.22 -9.22 13.17
C LEU A 102 -8.27 -10.40 14.13
N ALA A 103 -7.87 -10.22 15.39
CA ALA A 103 -7.92 -11.26 16.42
C ALA A 103 -9.34 -11.70 16.71
N ARG A 104 -10.27 -10.73 16.86
CA ARG A 104 -11.69 -11.04 17.07
C ARG A 104 -12.31 -11.76 15.87
N VAL A 105 -12.07 -11.28 14.65
CA VAL A 105 -12.71 -11.83 13.44
C VAL A 105 -12.16 -13.22 13.07
N THR A 106 -10.93 -13.54 13.49
CA THR A 106 -10.28 -14.84 13.26
C THR A 106 -10.26 -15.77 14.47
N ASP A 107 -10.92 -15.41 15.58
CA ASP A 107 -10.83 -16.12 16.87
C ASP A 107 -9.38 -16.44 17.29
N ALA A 108 -8.47 -15.48 17.10
CA ALA A 108 -7.05 -15.70 17.29
C ALA A 108 -6.66 -15.75 18.77
N GLU A 109 -5.67 -16.60 19.08
CA GLU A 109 -4.87 -16.43 20.29
C GLU A 109 -3.78 -15.39 20.01
N VAL A 110 -3.65 -14.40 20.90
CA VAL A 110 -2.70 -13.29 20.72
C VAL A 110 -1.94 -13.00 22.00
N ASN A 111 -0.61 -12.93 21.90
CA ASN A 111 0.28 -12.53 22.98
C ASN A 111 1.09 -11.28 22.59
N GLY A 112 1.26 -10.33 23.51
CA GLY A 112 2.05 -9.12 23.27
C GLY A 112 1.34 -8.02 22.47
N LEU A 113 0.00 -8.06 22.40
CA LEU A 113 -0.81 -7.02 21.75
C LEU A 113 -1.02 -5.81 22.67
N THR A 114 0.05 -5.07 22.94
CA THR A 114 0.00 -3.84 23.75
C THR A 114 0.90 -2.77 23.14
N ILE A 115 0.56 -1.48 23.34
CA ILE A 115 1.37 -0.37 22.83
C ILE A 115 2.80 -0.48 23.37
N GLY A 116 3.80 -0.33 22.51
CA GLY A 116 5.21 -0.43 22.85
C GLY A 116 5.75 -1.86 22.88
N SER A 117 4.92 -2.90 22.76
CA SER A 117 5.39 -4.29 22.74
C SER A 117 6.33 -4.55 21.56
N THR A 118 7.50 -5.12 21.84
CA THR A 118 8.52 -5.48 20.85
C THR A 118 8.37 -6.91 20.33
N THR A 119 7.43 -7.69 20.86
CA THR A 119 7.12 -9.04 20.39
C THR A 119 5.61 -9.23 20.30
N LEU A 120 5.16 -9.84 19.21
CA LEU A 120 3.76 -10.18 18.98
C LEU A 120 3.66 -11.64 18.54
N GLU A 121 2.81 -12.43 19.19
CA GLU A 121 2.33 -13.70 18.64
C GLU A 121 0.88 -13.54 18.21
N PHE A 122 0.56 -13.96 17.00
CA PHE A 122 -0.79 -13.90 16.44
C PHE A 122 -1.10 -15.25 15.80
N LYS A 123 -2.07 -15.98 16.39
CA LYS A 123 -2.43 -17.34 16.00
C LYS A 123 -3.91 -17.40 15.61
N PRO A 124 -4.26 -16.98 14.37
CA PRO A 124 -5.64 -17.01 13.88
C PRO A 124 -6.15 -18.46 13.79
N ARG A 125 -7.45 -18.66 14.05
CA ARG A 125 -8.10 -19.98 14.07
C ARG A 125 -9.19 -20.12 13.00
N GLU A 126 -9.81 -19.02 12.63
CA GLU A 126 -10.83 -18.95 11.58
C GLU A 126 -10.27 -18.30 10.30
N SER A 127 -10.83 -18.71 9.17
CA SER A 127 -10.56 -18.14 7.84
C SER A 127 -11.61 -17.09 7.49
N PRO A 128 -11.41 -16.29 6.42
CA PRO A 128 -12.45 -15.39 5.94
C PRO A 128 -13.80 -16.07 5.67
N ALA A 129 -13.82 -17.32 5.17
CA ALA A 129 -15.05 -18.05 4.87
C ALA A 129 -15.71 -18.73 6.08
N THR A 130 -14.95 -18.95 7.17
CA THR A 130 -15.46 -19.59 8.39
C THR A 130 -15.69 -18.60 9.53
N SER A 131 -15.33 -17.33 9.33
CA SER A 131 -15.50 -16.29 10.33
C SER A 131 -16.97 -16.13 10.74
N LYS A 132 -17.24 -16.38 12.02
CA LYS A 132 -18.57 -16.27 12.63
C LYS A 132 -19.20 -14.88 12.48
N LEU A 133 -18.38 -13.85 12.28
CA LEU A 133 -18.84 -12.48 12.02
C LEU A 133 -19.59 -12.37 10.67
N PHE A 134 -19.27 -13.25 9.73
CA PHE A 134 -19.69 -13.14 8.33
C PHE A 134 -20.51 -14.32 7.81
N THR A 135 -20.59 -15.43 8.55
CA THR A 135 -21.33 -16.65 8.16
C THR A 135 -22.76 -16.74 8.72
N GLY A 136 -23.32 -15.65 9.27
CA GLY A 136 -24.68 -15.58 9.83
C GLY A 136 -25.63 -14.63 9.08
N ILE A 137 -26.89 -14.50 9.53
CA ILE A 137 -27.91 -13.55 9.00
C ILE A 137 -27.66 -12.12 9.54
N HIS A 138 -26.40 -11.78 9.84
CA HIS A 138 -26.07 -10.54 10.52
C HIS A 138 -25.81 -9.41 9.52
N ASP A 139 -26.10 -8.19 9.95
CA ASP A 139 -25.62 -6.98 9.29
C ASP A 139 -24.08 -7.02 9.26
N ARG A 140 -23.50 -6.98 8.06
CA ARG A 140 -22.04 -7.11 7.84
C ARG A 140 -21.36 -5.76 8.07
N THR A 141 -21.51 -5.25 9.28
CA THR A 141 -20.98 -3.95 9.68
C THR A 141 -19.74 -4.11 10.57
N VAL A 142 -18.65 -3.43 10.20
CA VAL A 142 -17.40 -3.36 10.95
C VAL A 142 -17.21 -1.95 11.46
N LYS A 143 -16.95 -1.81 12.78
CA LYS A 143 -16.60 -0.52 13.39
C LYS A 143 -15.29 -0.65 14.15
N ILE A 144 -14.33 0.21 13.85
CA ILE A 144 -13.04 0.27 14.52
C ILE A 144 -12.78 1.71 14.96
N ALA A 145 -12.57 1.91 16.26
CA ALA A 145 -12.12 3.19 16.79
C ALA A 145 -10.78 2.97 17.49
N ALA A 146 -9.71 3.58 16.97
CA ALA A 146 -8.41 3.49 17.63
C ALA A 146 -8.36 4.38 18.87
N ASP A 147 -7.68 3.98 19.95
CA ASP A 147 -7.64 4.79 21.18
C ASP A 147 -7.05 6.19 20.97
N SER A 148 -6.06 6.30 20.09
CA SER A 148 -5.45 7.58 19.73
C SER A 148 -6.13 8.22 18.51
N ALA A 149 -6.47 9.50 18.61
CA ALA A 149 -6.93 10.30 17.48
C ALA A 149 -5.87 10.46 16.37
N ALA A 150 -4.59 10.22 16.67
CA ALA A 150 -3.50 10.27 15.70
C ALA A 150 -3.24 8.93 14.98
N ALA A 151 -3.90 7.85 15.40
CA ALA A 151 -3.78 6.55 14.72
C ALA A 151 -4.40 6.63 13.33
N SER A 152 -3.60 6.39 12.28
CA SER A 152 -4.07 6.52 10.90
C SER A 152 -5.20 5.52 10.61
N THR A 153 -6.37 6.03 10.22
CA THR A 153 -7.50 5.19 9.79
C THR A 153 -7.16 4.36 8.57
N LEU A 154 -6.31 4.89 7.69
CA LEU A 154 -5.97 4.25 6.42
C LEU A 154 -4.87 3.20 6.57
N LEU A 155 -3.98 3.34 7.55
CA LEU A 155 -3.09 2.24 7.92
C LEU A 155 -3.85 1.10 8.61
N ILE A 156 -4.91 1.41 9.38
CA ILE A 156 -5.82 0.38 9.91
C ILE A 156 -6.54 -0.32 8.76
N PHE A 157 -7.10 0.45 7.82
CA PHE A 157 -7.75 -0.08 6.62
C PHE A 157 -6.84 -1.04 5.86
N GLN A 158 -5.60 -0.63 5.54
CA GLN A 158 -4.64 -1.49 4.84
C GLN A 158 -4.36 -2.84 5.53
N ALA A 159 -4.40 -2.89 6.86
CA ALA A 159 -4.16 -4.12 7.60
C ALA A 159 -5.36 -5.07 7.59
N ILE A 160 -6.59 -4.54 7.63
CA ILE A 160 -7.81 -5.36 7.69
C ILE A 160 -8.37 -5.69 6.31
N PHE A 161 -8.09 -4.84 5.31
CA PHE A 161 -8.72 -4.91 4.00
C PHE A 161 -8.49 -6.23 3.26
N PRO A 162 -7.27 -6.83 3.25
CA PRO A 162 -7.08 -8.13 2.63
C PRO A 162 -7.98 -9.23 3.20
N PHE A 163 -8.24 -9.23 4.51
CA PHE A 163 -9.17 -10.19 5.12
C PHE A 163 -10.60 -9.95 4.65
N LEU A 164 -11.04 -8.68 4.68
CA LEU A 164 -12.39 -8.29 4.26
C LEU A 164 -12.65 -8.59 2.79
N LEU A 165 -11.66 -8.41 1.92
CA LEU A 165 -11.76 -8.70 0.49
C LEU A 165 -12.08 -10.17 0.22
N PHE A 166 -11.62 -11.10 1.07
CA PHE A 166 -11.87 -12.53 0.92
C PHE A 166 -13.01 -13.06 1.82
N ALA A 167 -13.69 -12.18 2.55
CA ALA A 167 -14.82 -12.53 3.40
C ALA A 167 -16.14 -12.49 2.61
N GLY A 168 -16.22 -13.12 1.44
CA GLY A 168 -17.47 -13.27 0.69
C GLY A 168 -18.38 -14.36 1.27
N GLY A 169 -19.65 -14.35 0.91
CA GLY A 169 -20.62 -15.37 1.29
C GLY A 169 -20.48 -16.68 0.52
N ASN A 170 -21.09 -17.73 1.07
CA ASN A 170 -21.06 -19.11 0.57
C ASN A 170 -22.37 -19.50 -0.17
N THR A 171 -23.12 -18.55 -0.71
CA THR A 171 -24.45 -18.82 -1.27
C THR A 171 -24.37 -19.19 -2.76
N ASN A 172 -24.79 -20.41 -3.11
CA ASN A 172 -25.06 -20.83 -4.50
C ASN A 172 -26.32 -20.15 -5.11
N LYS A 173 -26.91 -19.17 -4.42
CA LYS A 173 -28.09 -18.46 -4.92
C LYS A 173 -27.61 -17.29 -5.76
N ARG A 174 -28.17 -17.16 -6.98
CA ARG A 174 -28.21 -15.85 -7.67
C ARG A 174 -28.84 -14.89 -6.66
N GLN A 175 -28.03 -14.02 -6.10
CA GLN A 175 -28.46 -13.03 -5.13
C GLN A 175 -28.74 -11.77 -5.94
N ASP A 176 -29.97 -11.29 -5.87
CA ASP A 176 -30.44 -10.13 -6.64
C ASP A 176 -29.70 -8.82 -6.24
N HIS A 177 -28.90 -8.86 -5.17
CA HIS A 177 -28.02 -7.79 -4.71
C HIS A 177 -26.62 -8.29 -4.37
N PRO A 178 -25.55 -7.55 -4.73
CA PRO A 178 -24.18 -7.86 -4.31
C PRO A 178 -24.06 -7.76 -2.79
N GLU A 179 -23.51 -8.82 -2.18
CA GLU A 179 -23.17 -8.83 -0.78
C GLU A 179 -22.03 -7.82 -0.55
N HIS A 180 -22.16 -6.98 0.46
CA HIS A 180 -21.17 -5.98 0.81
C HIS A 180 -20.87 -6.02 2.31
N ILE A 181 -19.74 -5.43 2.69
CA ILE A 181 -19.33 -5.23 4.08
C ILE A 181 -19.15 -3.73 4.28
N ASP A 182 -19.95 -3.16 5.18
CA ASP A 182 -19.85 -1.74 5.54
C ASP A 182 -18.85 -1.58 6.69
N VAL A 183 -17.87 -0.70 6.51
CA VAL A 183 -16.76 -0.49 7.44
C VAL A 183 -16.70 0.97 7.85
N GLU A 184 -16.60 1.24 9.14
CA GLU A 184 -16.33 2.58 9.67
C GLU A 184 -15.08 2.55 10.55
N ILE A 185 -14.13 3.44 10.26
CA ILE A 185 -12.87 3.55 11.00
C ILE A 185 -12.71 4.97 11.52
N SER A 186 -12.55 5.12 12.84
CA SER A 186 -12.33 6.40 13.51
C SER A 186 -10.91 6.55 14.05
N GLY A 187 -10.27 7.67 13.73
CA GLY A 187 -8.86 7.94 14.00
C GLY A 187 -8.38 9.19 13.24
N GLY A 188 -7.11 9.22 12.83
CA GLY A 188 -6.56 10.28 11.98
C GLY A 188 -6.75 9.95 10.50
N THR A 189 -7.38 10.84 9.74
CA THR A 189 -7.66 10.65 8.30
C THR A 189 -6.57 11.28 7.41
N ASN A 190 -5.89 12.29 7.94
CA ASN A 190 -4.81 13.02 7.30
C ASN A 190 -3.69 13.22 8.33
N VAL A 191 -2.82 12.22 8.46
CA VAL A 191 -1.72 12.23 9.45
C VAL A 191 -0.38 11.94 8.79
N SER A 192 0.67 12.57 9.31
CA SER A 192 2.04 12.42 8.78
C SER A 192 2.50 10.97 8.71
N PHE A 193 3.33 10.64 7.71
CA PHE A 193 3.90 9.30 7.51
C PHE A 193 2.85 8.19 7.31
N SER A 194 1.70 8.55 6.74
CA SER A 194 0.66 7.64 6.30
C SER A 194 -0.03 8.20 5.07
N LEU A 195 -0.72 7.34 4.32
CA LEU A 195 -1.56 7.84 3.24
C LEU A 195 -2.69 8.73 3.78
N SER A 196 -3.09 9.72 2.99
CA SER A 196 -4.25 10.59 3.25
C SER A 196 -5.52 10.02 2.61
N TYR A 197 -6.69 10.51 3.06
CA TYR A 197 -7.95 10.12 2.43
C TYR A 197 -7.98 10.46 0.93
N GLU A 198 -7.48 11.64 0.57
CA GLU A 198 -7.47 12.08 -0.82
C GLU A 198 -6.58 11.20 -1.71
N TYR A 199 -5.41 10.77 -1.20
CA TYR A 199 -4.54 9.85 -1.93
C TYR A 199 -5.20 8.47 -2.10
N LEU A 200 -5.89 7.97 -1.05
CA LEU A 200 -6.66 6.73 -1.15
C LEU A 200 -7.69 6.80 -2.29
N ASP A 201 -8.47 7.87 -2.30
CA ASP A 201 -9.62 8.06 -3.18
C ASP A 201 -9.20 8.31 -4.63
N GLN A 202 -8.11 9.04 -4.85
CA GLN A 202 -7.64 9.43 -6.18
C GLN A 202 -6.61 8.48 -6.77
N VAL A 203 -5.82 7.77 -5.95
CA VAL A 203 -4.70 6.93 -6.43
C VAL A 203 -4.90 5.46 -6.10
N LEU A 204 -4.95 5.08 -4.81
CA LEU A 204 -4.93 3.67 -4.42
C LEU A 204 -6.15 2.89 -4.92
N LEU A 205 -7.36 3.35 -4.59
CA LEU A 205 -8.58 2.60 -4.92
C LEU A 205 -8.86 2.55 -6.43
N PRO A 206 -8.71 3.65 -7.21
CA PRO A 206 -8.81 3.57 -8.66
C PRO A 206 -7.79 2.61 -9.28
N SER A 207 -6.57 2.55 -8.74
CA SER A 207 -5.53 1.62 -9.23
C SER A 207 -5.88 0.17 -8.91
N LEU A 208 -6.41 -0.12 -7.72
CA LEU A 208 -6.88 -1.46 -7.36
C LEU A 208 -8.08 -1.91 -8.20
N GLU A 209 -8.99 -1.00 -8.49
CA GLU A 209 -10.14 -1.25 -9.36
C GLU A 209 -9.70 -1.57 -10.80
N GLN A 210 -8.81 -0.75 -11.36
CA GLN A 210 -8.30 -0.93 -12.72
C GLN A 210 -7.44 -2.20 -12.86
N ALA A 211 -6.56 -2.48 -11.89
CA ALA A 211 -5.65 -3.62 -11.97
C ALA A 211 -6.33 -4.96 -11.63
N PHE A 212 -7.23 -4.97 -10.65
CA PHE A 212 -7.73 -6.20 -10.05
C PHE A 212 -9.27 -6.29 -9.98
N GLY A 213 -9.99 -5.26 -10.43
CA GLY A 213 -11.45 -5.21 -10.33
C GLY A 213 -11.97 -5.04 -8.89
N ILE A 214 -11.12 -4.57 -7.97
CA ILE A 214 -11.48 -4.37 -6.57
C ILE A 214 -12.28 -3.07 -6.44
N VAL A 215 -13.58 -3.19 -6.17
CA VAL A 215 -14.49 -2.05 -5.98
C VAL A 215 -14.69 -1.78 -4.49
N VAL A 216 -14.39 -0.55 -4.09
CA VAL A 216 -14.64 -0.06 -2.72
C VAL A 216 -15.30 1.32 -2.82
N GLU A 217 -16.55 1.43 -2.37
CA GLU A 217 -17.16 2.75 -2.16
C GLU A 217 -16.56 3.35 -0.90
N ARG A 218 -16.36 4.66 -0.87
CA ARG A 218 -15.64 5.36 0.20
C ARG A 218 -16.28 6.71 0.48
N LYS A 219 -16.25 7.09 1.75
CA LYS A 219 -16.70 8.40 2.20
C LYS A 219 -15.90 8.87 3.39
N LEU A 220 -15.33 10.06 3.29
CA LEU A 220 -14.84 10.82 4.44
C LEU A 220 -16.04 11.42 5.17
N LYS A 221 -16.28 11.02 6.43
CA LYS A 221 -17.36 11.57 7.25
C LYS A 221 -16.91 12.82 7.99
N THR A 222 -15.74 12.75 8.62
CA THR A 222 -15.12 13.86 9.35
C THR A 222 -13.60 13.77 9.25
N ARG A 223 -12.91 14.91 9.21
CA ARG A 223 -11.45 14.97 9.15
C ARG A 223 -10.80 14.72 10.51
N GLY A 224 -9.69 14.00 10.50
CA GLY A 224 -8.86 13.73 11.66
C GLY A 224 -7.40 14.04 11.38
N TRP A 225 -6.73 14.69 12.33
CA TRP A 225 -5.42 15.30 12.14
C TRP A 225 -4.50 15.02 13.32
N ASN A 226 -3.20 14.88 13.04
CA ASN A 226 -2.15 14.88 14.07
C ASN A 226 -1.36 16.20 14.11
N LEU A 227 -1.43 17.01 13.05
CA LEU A 227 -0.77 18.32 12.96
C LEU A 227 -1.67 19.43 13.48
N GLY A 228 -1.19 20.20 14.44
CA GLY A 228 -1.99 21.17 15.19
C GLY A 228 -2.77 20.52 16.33
N LYS A 229 -4.02 20.94 16.57
CA LYS A 229 -4.89 20.27 17.55
C LYS A 229 -5.23 18.88 17.03
N MET A 230 -4.89 17.86 17.81
CA MET A 230 -5.28 16.48 17.49
C MET A 230 -6.80 16.38 17.40
N GLN A 231 -7.28 15.82 16.30
CA GLN A 231 -8.71 15.69 16.01
C GLN A 231 -8.97 14.29 15.48
N ARG A 232 -10.04 13.67 15.96
CA ARG A 232 -10.50 12.37 15.47
C ARG A 232 -11.46 12.61 14.32
N GLY A 233 -11.15 12.00 13.19
CA GLY A 233 -12.02 11.89 12.04
C GLY A 233 -12.55 10.47 11.89
N THR A 234 -13.38 10.30 10.86
CA THR A 234 -14.01 9.02 10.53
C THR A 234 -14.07 8.87 9.01
N VAL A 235 -13.68 7.69 8.54
CA VAL A 235 -13.85 7.24 7.14
C VAL A 235 -14.78 6.04 7.12
N ALA A 236 -15.60 5.94 6.07
CA ALA A 236 -16.47 4.81 5.83
C ALA A 236 -16.16 4.18 4.47
N PHE A 237 -16.25 2.85 4.42
CA PHE A 237 -16.05 2.06 3.22
C PHE A 237 -17.21 1.08 3.04
N ARG A 238 -17.57 0.80 1.79
CA ARG A 238 -18.37 -0.36 1.43
C ARG A 238 -17.53 -1.25 0.53
N ILE A 239 -17.22 -2.43 1.02
CA ILE A 239 -16.35 -3.39 0.35
C ILE A 239 -17.24 -4.44 -0.32
N HIS A 240 -16.95 -4.74 -1.58
CA HIS A 240 -17.56 -5.83 -2.33
C HIS A 240 -16.61 -7.04 -2.32
N PRO A 241 -16.78 -8.00 -1.40
CA PRO A 241 -15.86 -9.12 -1.25
C PRO A 241 -15.92 -10.12 -2.40
N ILE A 242 -14.82 -10.83 -2.58
CA ILE A 242 -14.69 -11.98 -3.48
C ILE A 242 -15.45 -13.16 -2.87
N ARG A 243 -16.28 -13.82 -3.69
CA ARG A 243 -17.07 -14.97 -3.26
C ARG A 243 -16.17 -16.13 -2.83
N VAL A 244 -16.66 -16.95 -1.92
CA VAL A 244 -15.96 -18.18 -1.52
C VAL A 244 -15.79 -19.09 -2.75
N GLY A 245 -14.58 -19.55 -2.98
CA GLY A 245 -14.18 -20.34 -4.16
C GLY A 245 -13.73 -19.52 -5.36
N ASP A 246 -14.01 -18.22 -5.43
CA ASP A 246 -13.46 -17.33 -6.46
C ASP A 246 -12.07 -16.82 -6.04
N SER A 247 -11.21 -16.57 -7.03
CA SER A 247 -9.90 -15.95 -6.84
C SER A 247 -9.92 -14.49 -7.30
N LEU A 248 -9.11 -13.64 -6.65
CA LEU A 248 -8.75 -12.35 -7.23
C LEU A 248 -8.03 -12.59 -8.57
N ARG A 249 -8.30 -11.78 -9.59
CA ARG A 249 -7.67 -11.89 -10.91
C ARG A 249 -7.10 -10.55 -11.32
N VAL A 250 -5.96 -10.57 -12.01
CA VAL A 250 -5.48 -9.41 -12.75
C VAL A 250 -6.45 -9.16 -13.91
N LYS A 251 -7.01 -7.95 -14.00
CA LYS A 251 -7.96 -7.58 -15.07
C LYS A 251 -7.25 -7.05 -16.31
N ASN A 252 -6.28 -6.16 -16.11
CA ASN A 252 -5.55 -5.52 -17.20
C ASN A 252 -4.04 -5.69 -16.96
N PRO A 253 -3.46 -6.84 -17.32
CA PRO A 253 -2.03 -7.12 -17.10
C PRO A 253 -1.12 -6.13 -17.84
N THR A 254 -1.63 -5.64 -18.96
CA THR A 254 -0.99 -4.82 -19.98
C THR A 254 -1.24 -3.31 -19.80
N ALA A 255 -2.24 -2.90 -18.99
CA ALA A 255 -2.51 -1.50 -18.63
C ALA A 255 -1.33 -0.79 -17.96
N TYR A 256 -0.43 -1.58 -17.39
CA TYR A 256 0.75 -1.11 -16.68
C TYR A 256 2.02 -1.38 -17.49
N SER A 257 1.87 -1.59 -18.80
CA SER A 257 2.96 -1.66 -19.76
C SER A 257 3.69 -0.33 -19.86
N MET A 258 4.97 -0.40 -20.21
CA MET A 258 5.75 0.77 -20.62
C MET A 258 5.33 1.28 -22.01
N LYS A 259 4.43 0.56 -22.70
CA LYS A 259 3.75 1.02 -23.92
C LYS A 259 2.80 2.17 -23.57
N GLY A 260 2.91 3.28 -24.29
CA GLY A 260 2.19 4.52 -23.96
C GLY A 260 3.11 5.66 -23.49
N ARG A 261 4.44 5.45 -23.52
CA ARG A 261 5.38 6.56 -23.53
C ARG A 261 5.24 7.40 -24.82
N ASN A 262 5.63 8.66 -24.73
CA ASN A 262 5.64 9.65 -25.79
C ASN A 262 6.40 9.14 -27.02
N ARG A 263 6.31 9.88 -28.14
CA ARG A 263 6.93 9.48 -29.42
C ARG A 263 8.44 9.25 -29.33
N GLN A 264 9.11 9.79 -28.32
CA GLN A 264 10.54 9.64 -28.06
C GLN A 264 10.86 8.46 -27.12
N GLY A 265 9.86 7.83 -26.51
CA GLY A 265 10.02 6.72 -25.57
C GLY A 265 10.52 7.13 -24.19
N GLU A 266 10.42 8.43 -23.86
CA GLU A 266 11.00 9.03 -22.67
C GLU A 266 10.02 8.98 -21.48
N ASP A 267 8.83 9.57 -21.62
CA ASP A 267 7.83 9.73 -20.53
C ASP A 267 6.40 9.37 -20.97
N PHE A 268 5.46 9.21 -20.04
CA PHE A 268 4.04 9.01 -20.36
C PHE A 268 3.34 10.32 -20.72
N ASP A 269 2.44 10.29 -21.71
CA ASP A 269 1.62 11.45 -22.06
C ASP A 269 0.61 11.72 -20.92
N LEU A 270 0.75 12.89 -20.28
CA LEU A 270 -0.14 13.34 -19.21
C LEU A 270 -1.36 14.08 -19.77
N GLU A 271 -2.54 13.77 -19.24
CA GLU A 271 -3.79 14.47 -19.55
C GLU A 271 -3.96 15.67 -18.60
N ALA A 272 -3.84 15.41 -17.31
CA ALA A 272 -4.14 16.40 -16.29
C ALA A 272 -3.41 16.16 -14.97
N ILE A 273 -3.32 17.22 -14.16
CA ILE A 273 -2.91 17.20 -12.77
C ILE A 273 -4.08 17.65 -11.91
N ASP A 274 -4.59 16.72 -11.11
CA ASP A 274 -5.64 16.95 -10.13
C ASP A 274 -5.04 17.57 -8.86
N VAL A 275 -5.60 18.70 -8.41
CA VAL A 275 -5.16 19.47 -7.25
C VAL A 275 -6.20 19.38 -6.13
N SER A 276 -5.75 19.01 -4.94
CA SER A 276 -6.56 19.00 -3.72
C SER A 276 -5.92 19.88 -2.65
N ILE A 277 -6.62 20.95 -2.24
CA ILE A 277 -6.17 21.91 -1.22
C ILE A 277 -7.05 21.77 0.01
N VAL A 278 -6.42 21.52 1.16
CA VAL A 278 -7.06 21.62 2.48
C VAL A 278 -6.20 22.53 3.35
N ALA A 279 -6.51 23.82 3.32
CA ALA A 279 -5.70 24.89 3.89
C ALA A 279 -6.61 26.01 4.42
N PRO A 280 -6.10 26.98 5.20
CA PRO A 280 -6.90 28.13 5.62
C PRO A 280 -7.48 28.86 4.40
N THR A 281 -8.74 29.30 4.48
CA THR A 281 -9.45 29.94 3.35
C THR A 281 -8.70 31.13 2.75
N ASP A 282 -8.02 31.93 3.58
CA ASP A 282 -7.22 33.08 3.13
C ASP A 282 -5.97 32.70 2.33
N MET A 283 -5.56 31.43 2.35
CA MET A 283 -4.47 30.91 1.54
C MET A 283 -4.92 30.35 0.19
N HIS A 284 -6.21 30.07 -0.01
CA HIS A 284 -6.71 29.34 -1.19
C HIS A 284 -6.31 30.02 -2.49
N GLU A 285 -6.57 31.32 -2.64
CA GLU A 285 -6.23 32.07 -3.85
C GLU A 285 -4.71 32.08 -4.11
N SER A 286 -3.92 32.30 -3.06
CA SER A 286 -2.46 32.37 -3.17
C SER A 286 -1.84 31.02 -3.50
N LEU A 287 -2.34 29.92 -2.91
CA LEU A 287 -1.92 28.56 -3.21
C LEU A 287 -2.29 28.17 -4.63
N SER A 288 -3.53 28.43 -5.05
CA SER A 288 -3.99 28.11 -6.41
C SER A 288 -3.14 28.81 -7.46
N ARG A 289 -2.86 30.11 -7.28
CA ARG A 289 -1.99 30.87 -8.21
C ARG A 289 -0.57 30.26 -8.27
N ALA A 290 0.04 30.03 -7.12
CA ALA A 290 1.39 29.48 -7.04
C ALA A 290 1.48 28.07 -7.64
N LEU A 291 0.47 27.22 -7.40
CA LEU A 291 0.38 25.86 -7.95
C LEU A 291 0.22 25.89 -9.47
N VAL A 292 -0.69 26.70 -10.03
CA VAL A 292 -0.87 26.81 -11.48
C VAL A 292 0.43 27.28 -12.15
N GLN A 293 1.13 28.25 -11.56
CA GLN A 293 2.40 28.73 -12.11
C GLN A 293 3.48 27.63 -12.07
N ASN A 294 3.75 27.04 -10.90
CA ASN A 294 4.79 26.02 -10.76
C ASN A 294 4.48 24.76 -11.59
N LEU A 295 3.21 24.40 -11.73
CA LEU A 295 2.79 23.27 -12.58
C LEU A 295 2.91 23.58 -14.06
N GLY A 296 2.52 24.78 -14.51
CA GLY A 296 2.66 25.18 -15.91
C GLY A 296 4.13 25.25 -16.36
N ASP A 297 5.04 25.60 -15.45
CA ASP A 297 6.48 25.61 -15.73
C ASP A 297 7.07 24.19 -15.85
N LEU A 298 6.60 23.24 -15.04
CA LEU A 298 7.12 21.87 -14.99
C LEU A 298 6.42 20.90 -15.95
N PHE A 299 5.14 21.15 -16.23
CA PHE A 299 4.27 20.31 -17.04
C PHE A 299 3.55 21.18 -18.09
N PRO A 300 4.30 21.66 -19.10
CA PRO A 300 3.68 22.46 -20.16
C PRO A 300 2.57 21.65 -20.84
N ASP A 301 1.48 22.34 -21.18
CA ASP A 301 0.31 21.79 -21.89
C ASP A 301 -0.51 20.73 -21.13
N VAL A 302 -0.23 20.47 -19.85
CA VAL A 302 -1.02 19.57 -19.00
C VAL A 302 -2.13 20.35 -18.28
N GLU A 303 -3.37 19.85 -18.31
CA GLU A 303 -4.51 20.51 -17.67
C GLU A 303 -4.39 20.49 -16.13
N VAL A 304 -4.66 21.61 -15.45
CA VAL A 304 -4.68 21.67 -13.98
C VAL A 304 -6.11 21.72 -13.47
N ASN A 305 -6.52 20.68 -12.73
CA ASN A 305 -7.90 20.46 -12.29
C ASN A 305 -8.03 20.54 -10.77
N PHE A 306 -8.73 21.55 -10.24
CA PHE A 306 -8.97 21.67 -8.80
C PHE A 306 -10.11 20.74 -8.35
N LYS A 307 -9.76 19.55 -7.86
CA LYS A 307 -10.69 18.51 -7.37
C LYS A 307 -11.29 18.82 -6.00
N LEU A 308 -10.50 19.44 -5.13
CA LEU A 308 -10.90 19.75 -3.76
C LEU A 308 -10.29 21.08 -3.33
N MET A 309 -11.11 21.91 -2.70
CA MET A 309 -10.68 23.13 -2.04
C MET A 309 -11.52 23.30 -0.77
N GLU A 310 -10.91 23.05 0.38
CA GLU A 310 -11.58 23.00 1.68
C GLU A 310 -10.80 23.80 2.72
N ASP A 311 -11.53 24.44 3.65
CA ASP A 311 -10.90 25.02 4.83
C ASP A 311 -10.35 23.90 5.75
N SER A 312 -9.12 24.06 6.21
CA SER A 312 -8.49 23.07 7.09
C SER A 312 -9.05 23.06 8.52
N GLY A 313 -9.87 24.05 8.87
CA GLY A 313 -10.38 24.29 10.22
C GLY A 313 -9.30 24.74 11.23
N ALA A 314 -8.11 25.11 10.74
CA ALA A 314 -7.00 25.60 11.56
C ALA A 314 -6.13 26.59 10.76
N ASN A 315 -5.99 27.83 11.25
CA ASN A 315 -5.28 28.94 10.58
C ASN A 315 -3.79 28.70 10.24
N SER A 316 -3.24 27.56 10.66
CA SER A 316 -1.84 27.21 10.38
C SER A 316 -1.70 25.94 9.53
N ARG A 317 -2.74 25.13 9.35
CA ARG A 317 -2.59 23.78 8.77
C ARG A 317 -2.75 23.82 7.26
N ILE A 318 -1.76 23.34 6.54
CA ILE A 318 -1.76 23.31 5.08
C ILE A 318 -1.57 21.86 4.64
N TYR A 319 -2.50 21.37 3.85
CA TYR A 319 -2.38 20.10 3.14
C TYR A 319 -2.64 20.35 1.65
N VAL A 320 -1.75 19.87 0.80
CA VAL A 320 -1.92 19.87 -0.66
C VAL A 320 -1.57 18.49 -1.18
N LEU A 321 -2.41 17.95 -2.06
CA LEU A 321 -2.12 16.77 -2.86
C LEU A 321 -2.21 17.14 -4.34
N LEU A 322 -1.23 16.67 -5.11
CA LEU A 322 -1.23 16.68 -6.55
C LEU A 322 -1.25 15.25 -7.08
N VAL A 323 -2.09 14.99 -8.07
CA VAL A 323 -2.17 13.69 -8.76
C VAL A 323 -2.06 13.90 -10.26
N ALA A 324 -0.91 13.53 -10.84
CA ALA A 324 -0.77 13.46 -12.29
C ALA A 324 -1.54 12.25 -12.84
N ARG A 325 -2.24 12.44 -13.96
CA ARG A 325 -3.01 11.40 -14.67
C ARG A 325 -2.52 11.31 -16.10
N SER A 326 -2.26 10.09 -16.58
CA SER A 326 -1.98 9.86 -18.00
C SER A 326 -3.24 10.01 -18.84
N TRP A 327 -3.07 10.20 -20.14
CA TRP A 327 -4.13 9.90 -21.09
C TRP A 327 -4.56 8.42 -20.95
N PRO A 328 -5.86 8.10 -21.13
CA PRO A 328 -6.29 6.72 -21.22
C PRO A 328 -5.58 6.03 -22.38
N SER A 329 -5.09 4.81 -22.18
CA SER A 329 -4.45 4.07 -23.26
C SER A 329 -5.46 3.67 -24.34
N ASP A 330 -5.20 4.08 -25.58
CA ASP A 330 -5.92 3.63 -26.79
C ASP A 330 -5.49 2.22 -27.26
N ASP A 331 -4.49 1.63 -26.60
CA ASP A 331 -3.99 0.30 -26.93
C ASP A 331 -5.06 -0.75 -26.54
N GLU A 332 -5.72 -1.34 -27.55
CA GLU A 332 -6.71 -2.40 -27.37
C GLU A 332 -6.16 -3.58 -26.55
N GLY A 333 -4.84 -3.78 -26.59
CA GLY A 333 -4.12 -4.79 -25.81
C GLY A 333 -3.80 -4.38 -24.37
N ALA A 334 -3.80 -3.08 -24.02
CA ALA A 334 -3.55 -2.56 -22.66
C ALA A 334 -4.80 -2.55 -21.77
N GLY A 335 -5.95 -2.95 -22.31
CA GLY A 335 -7.25 -2.63 -21.76
C GLY A 335 -7.60 -1.19 -22.13
N THR A 336 -8.49 -1.02 -23.10
CA THR A 336 -9.02 0.27 -23.52
C THR A 336 -9.38 1.13 -22.30
N GLY A 337 -8.74 2.29 -22.13
CA GLY A 337 -9.11 3.27 -21.11
C GLY A 337 -8.38 3.20 -19.75
N ALA A 338 -7.27 2.45 -19.64
CA ALA A 338 -6.45 2.46 -18.43
C ALA A 338 -5.77 3.83 -18.20
N VAL A 339 -5.84 4.36 -16.97
CA VAL A 339 -5.23 5.64 -16.59
C VAL A 339 -4.19 5.40 -15.50
N LEU A 340 -2.96 5.86 -15.73
CA LEU A 340 -1.89 5.83 -14.73
C LEU A 340 -1.99 7.06 -13.81
N ARG A 341 -1.57 6.90 -12.56
CA ARG A 341 -1.72 7.93 -11.52
C ARG A 341 -0.48 8.01 -10.64
N TRP A 342 0.04 9.21 -10.46
CA TRP A 342 1.17 9.48 -9.58
C TRP A 342 0.81 10.58 -8.59
N GLY A 343 0.87 10.28 -7.30
CA GLY A 343 0.51 11.20 -6.24
C GLY A 343 1.70 11.76 -5.47
N ARG A 344 1.65 13.06 -5.17
CA ARG A 344 2.51 13.70 -4.18
C ARG A 344 1.76 14.68 -3.31
N ASP A 345 1.94 14.54 -2.00
CA ASP A 345 1.31 15.39 -1.01
C ASP A 345 2.33 16.10 -0.12
N ILE A 346 1.85 17.14 0.56
CA ILE A 346 2.56 17.81 1.63
C ILE A 346 1.57 18.17 2.73
N LEU A 347 1.87 17.74 3.96
CA LEU A 347 1.18 18.17 5.18
C LEU A 347 2.15 19.02 6.01
N THR A 348 1.88 20.31 6.13
CA THR A 348 2.76 21.26 6.81
C THR A 348 1.98 22.30 7.60
N SER A 349 2.69 23.15 8.35
CA SER A 349 2.11 24.23 9.11
C SER A 349 2.78 25.57 8.84
N MET A 350 2.01 26.65 8.93
CA MET A 350 2.55 28.02 8.97
C MET A 350 3.65 28.11 10.04
N PRO A 351 4.79 28.77 9.75
CA PRO A 351 5.82 29.03 10.74
C PRO A 351 5.21 29.74 11.95
N LYS A 352 5.55 29.29 13.17
CA LYS A 352 5.20 30.06 14.37
C LYS A 352 5.91 31.40 14.28
N ALA A 353 5.19 32.51 14.43
CA ALA A 353 5.80 33.82 14.56
C ALA A 353 6.85 33.76 15.68
N ALA A 354 8.13 33.83 15.32
CA ALA A 354 9.20 33.83 16.29
C ALA A 354 8.93 34.97 17.28
N ASN A 355 9.01 34.67 18.60
CA ASN A 355 8.82 35.64 19.67
C ASN A 355 9.43 37.00 19.29
N SER A 356 8.56 37.98 19.03
CA SER A 356 8.87 39.36 18.68
C SER A 356 9.45 40.16 19.86
N LYS A 357 10.34 39.53 20.64
CA LYS A 357 11.16 40.18 21.68
C LYS A 357 12.59 40.49 21.23
N LYS A 358 13.02 40.08 20.02
CA LYS A 358 14.37 40.38 19.50
C LYS A 358 14.43 41.35 18.31
N ALA A 359 13.30 41.81 17.79
CA ALA A 359 13.24 42.72 16.63
C ALA A 359 12.95 44.19 16.98
N LYS A 360 13.00 44.59 18.27
CA LYS A 360 12.77 45.98 18.69
C LYS A 360 14.03 46.86 18.74
N ASN A 361 15.20 46.33 18.39
CA ASN A 361 16.43 47.11 18.27
C ASN A 361 17.02 46.98 16.85
N LYS A 362 16.37 47.63 15.88
CA LYS A 362 17.05 48.21 14.70
C LYS A 362 16.05 49.03 13.87
N GLY A 363 16.19 50.34 13.95
CA GLY A 363 15.95 51.27 12.84
C GLY A 363 14.50 51.62 12.52
N GLU A 364 14.09 52.80 12.98
CA GLU A 364 12.96 53.56 12.46
C GLU A 364 13.16 53.93 10.97
N ASN A 365 12.04 54.10 10.27
CA ASN A 365 11.81 54.55 8.88
C ASN A 365 11.60 53.45 7.83
N GLY A 366 10.35 52.99 7.75
CA GLY A 366 9.81 52.23 6.63
C GLY A 366 8.31 52.03 6.77
N SER A 367 7.55 52.47 5.77
CA SER A 367 6.09 52.40 5.62
C SER A 367 5.45 51.14 6.21
N SER A 368 4.45 51.36 7.08
CA SER A 368 3.52 50.34 7.57
C SER A 368 2.58 49.89 6.45
N SER A 369 2.92 48.84 5.72
CA SER A 369 1.97 48.00 4.98
C SER A 369 2.59 46.63 4.66
N ASN A 370 1.77 45.56 4.70
CA ASN A 370 2.06 44.19 4.22
C ASN A 370 2.85 43.17 5.06
N ALA A 371 2.89 43.28 6.39
CA ALA A 371 3.51 42.21 7.21
C ALA A 371 2.71 40.87 7.26
N GLY A 372 1.42 40.88 6.92
CA GLY A 372 0.56 39.67 6.95
C GLY A 372 0.44 38.93 5.61
N THR A 373 0.33 39.66 4.50
CA THR A 373 0.12 39.11 3.15
C THR A 373 1.38 38.50 2.55
N GLY A 374 2.56 39.07 2.83
CA GLY A 374 3.84 38.53 2.36
C GLY A 374 4.16 37.13 2.93
N GLY A 375 3.71 36.84 4.16
CA GLY A 375 3.93 35.54 4.80
C GLY A 375 3.10 34.42 4.16
N VAL A 376 1.82 34.69 3.86
CA VAL A 376 0.92 33.74 3.18
C VAL A 376 1.39 33.48 1.74
N ALA A 377 1.72 34.53 0.99
CA ALA A 377 2.23 34.39 -0.37
C ALA A 377 3.52 33.58 -0.44
N SER A 378 4.50 33.93 0.40
CA SER A 378 5.78 33.20 0.46
C SER A 378 5.61 31.74 0.90
N MET A 379 4.71 31.47 1.86
CA MET A 379 4.43 30.10 2.27
C MET A 379 3.72 29.31 1.15
N SER A 380 2.79 29.94 0.46
CA SER A 380 2.05 29.32 -0.66
C SER A 380 3.00 28.94 -1.79
N GLU A 381 3.93 29.83 -2.14
CA GLU A 381 4.99 29.56 -3.11
C GLU A 381 5.88 28.40 -2.65
N SER A 382 6.33 28.42 -1.40
CA SER A 382 7.17 27.35 -0.84
C SER A 382 6.49 25.98 -0.89
N VAL A 383 5.19 25.93 -0.57
CA VAL A 383 4.38 24.70 -0.62
C VAL A 383 4.23 24.25 -2.06
N ALA A 384 3.81 25.14 -2.95
CA ALA A 384 3.58 24.87 -4.37
C ALA A 384 4.84 24.33 -5.05
N THR A 385 5.97 25.02 -4.92
CA THR A 385 7.26 24.58 -5.49
C THR A 385 7.67 23.21 -4.99
N LYS A 386 7.54 22.93 -3.69
CA LYS A 386 7.95 21.63 -3.12
C LYS A 386 7.11 20.49 -3.65
N VAL A 387 5.78 20.64 -3.62
CA VAL A 387 4.88 19.54 -4.02
C VAL A 387 4.87 19.35 -5.54
N ALA A 388 4.94 20.44 -6.32
CA ALA A 388 5.03 20.37 -7.78
C ALA A 388 6.35 19.72 -8.25
N ARG A 389 7.50 20.11 -7.67
CA ARG A 389 8.79 19.46 -7.97
C ARG A 389 8.80 18.00 -7.57
N ALA A 390 8.29 17.67 -6.38
CA ALA A 390 8.21 16.27 -5.96
C ALA A 390 7.36 15.43 -6.92
N LEU A 391 6.26 15.98 -7.45
CA LEU A 391 5.45 15.29 -8.46
C LEU A 391 6.20 15.15 -9.78
N TYR A 392 6.90 16.20 -10.22
CA TYR A 392 7.71 16.17 -11.43
C TYR A 392 8.81 15.11 -11.36
N ASP A 393 9.59 15.11 -10.28
CA ASP A 393 10.63 14.11 -10.03
C ASP A 393 10.03 12.69 -10.05
N GLU A 394 8.82 12.53 -9.49
CA GLU A 394 8.14 11.25 -9.47
C GLU A 394 7.73 10.76 -10.86
N VAL A 395 7.05 11.60 -11.64
CA VAL A 395 6.63 11.25 -13.00
C VAL A 395 7.85 10.98 -13.89
N SER A 396 8.90 11.79 -13.73
CA SER A 396 10.16 11.66 -14.48
C SER A 396 10.92 10.36 -14.19
N THR A 397 10.54 9.60 -13.15
CA THR A 397 11.06 8.23 -12.98
C THR A 397 10.62 7.30 -14.10
N GLY A 398 9.56 7.65 -14.84
CA GLY A 398 9.08 6.91 -16.00
C GLY A 398 8.50 5.54 -15.67
N GLY A 399 8.07 5.33 -14.43
CA GLY A 399 7.37 4.13 -13.97
C GLY A 399 5.85 4.26 -13.99
N VAL A 400 5.13 3.15 -13.93
CA VAL A 400 3.65 3.11 -14.05
C VAL A 400 2.91 3.30 -12.72
N VAL A 401 3.66 3.41 -11.62
CA VAL A 401 3.16 3.69 -10.29
C VAL A 401 4.12 4.61 -9.54
N ASP A 402 3.60 5.33 -8.55
CA ASP A 402 4.41 6.09 -7.61
C ASP A 402 5.00 5.19 -6.49
N GLU A 403 5.92 5.72 -5.66
CA GLU A 403 6.59 4.98 -4.57
C GLU A 403 5.63 4.39 -3.57
N PHE A 404 4.60 5.16 -3.22
CA PHE A 404 3.67 4.78 -2.17
C PHE A 404 2.73 3.71 -2.71
N LEU A 405 2.28 3.84 -3.95
CA LEU A 405 1.41 2.85 -4.57
C LEU A 405 2.13 1.52 -4.78
N GLN A 406 3.40 1.53 -5.19
CA GLN A 406 4.14 0.29 -5.50
C GLN A 406 4.13 -0.70 -4.34
N ASP A 407 4.41 -0.25 -3.11
CA ASP A 407 4.42 -1.15 -1.95
C ASP A 407 3.01 -1.61 -1.53
N GLN A 408 1.99 -0.79 -1.78
CA GLN A 408 0.61 -1.06 -1.42
C GLN A 408 -0.05 -2.10 -2.32
N LEU A 409 0.41 -2.22 -3.57
CA LEU A 409 -0.11 -3.21 -4.52
C LEU A 409 0.42 -4.64 -4.28
N VAL A 410 1.57 -4.79 -3.61
CA VAL A 410 2.28 -6.09 -3.50
C VAL A 410 1.42 -7.22 -2.93
N ILE A 411 0.61 -6.94 -1.90
CA ILE A 411 -0.29 -7.95 -1.31
C ILE A 411 -1.27 -8.45 -2.37
N PHE A 412 -1.88 -7.54 -3.14
CA PHE A 412 -2.90 -7.87 -4.14
C PHE A 412 -2.28 -8.58 -5.34
N GLN A 413 -1.08 -8.17 -5.77
CA GLN A 413 -0.32 -8.89 -6.79
C GLN A 413 -0.12 -10.35 -6.42
N ALA A 414 0.30 -10.61 -5.17
CA ALA A 414 0.61 -11.95 -4.73
C ALA A 414 -0.61 -12.81 -4.48
N LEU A 415 -1.72 -12.22 -4.02
CA LEU A 415 -2.99 -12.95 -3.80
C LEU A 415 -3.75 -13.19 -5.10
N ALA A 416 -3.61 -12.31 -6.11
CA ALA A 416 -4.27 -12.47 -7.40
C ALA A 416 -3.76 -13.69 -8.17
N SER A 417 -4.59 -14.19 -9.09
CA SER A 417 -4.18 -15.13 -10.12
C SER A 417 -3.70 -14.37 -11.36
N GLY A 418 -2.69 -14.93 -12.02
CA GLY A 418 -2.09 -14.34 -13.21
C GLY A 418 -0.80 -13.58 -12.91
N LEU A 419 -0.28 -12.96 -13.96
CA LEU A 419 0.92 -12.15 -13.91
C LEU A 419 0.54 -10.67 -13.82
N SER A 420 1.26 -9.90 -13.02
CA SER A 420 1.08 -8.45 -12.86
C SER A 420 2.43 -7.74 -12.83
N ALA A 421 2.47 -6.48 -13.25
CA ALA A 421 3.70 -5.67 -13.22
C ALA A 421 3.40 -4.22 -12.89
N PHE A 422 4.18 -3.65 -11.97
CA PHE A 422 4.10 -2.24 -11.55
C PHE A 422 5.50 -1.65 -11.38
N PRO A 423 6.28 -1.55 -12.48
CA PRO A 423 7.63 -1.01 -12.43
C PRO A 423 7.64 0.49 -12.09
N ARG A 424 8.72 0.93 -11.44
CA ARG A 424 8.97 2.35 -11.11
C ARG A 424 10.01 3.03 -12.02
N GLY A 425 10.33 2.39 -13.15
CA GLY A 425 11.31 2.89 -14.12
C GLY A 425 12.77 2.58 -13.76
N ASN A 426 13.72 3.01 -14.59
CA ASN A 426 15.14 2.68 -14.43
C ASN A 426 15.74 3.42 -13.23
N SER A 427 15.81 2.74 -12.10
CA SER A 427 16.48 3.24 -10.89
C SER A 427 18.02 3.16 -10.96
N ASP A 428 18.60 2.70 -12.06
CA ASP A 428 20.05 2.58 -12.23
C ASP A 428 20.48 2.85 -13.69
N PRO A 429 21.11 4.01 -13.99
CA PRO A 429 21.69 4.32 -15.29
C PRO A 429 22.90 3.46 -15.67
N THR A 430 23.42 2.63 -14.75
CA THR A 430 24.59 1.76 -14.98
C THR A 430 24.24 0.30 -15.29
N ASP A 431 22.95 -0.04 -15.29
CA ASP A 431 22.47 -1.41 -15.57
C ASP A 431 22.15 -1.59 -17.06
N ASP A 432 23.19 -1.51 -17.91
CA ASP A 432 23.14 -1.76 -19.35
C ASP A 432 22.72 -3.21 -19.72
N ASN A 433 22.53 -4.09 -18.71
CA ASN A 433 22.24 -5.51 -18.89
C ASN A 433 20.76 -5.89 -18.75
N VAL A 434 19.85 -4.93 -18.56
CA VAL A 434 18.41 -5.17 -18.70
C VAL A 434 17.88 -4.32 -19.85
N SER A 435 18.26 -4.71 -21.06
CA SER A 435 17.57 -4.24 -22.25
C SER A 435 16.06 -4.42 -22.06
N ALA A 436 15.30 -3.35 -22.26
CA ALA A 436 13.83 -3.26 -22.26
C ALA A 436 13.06 -4.40 -22.99
N PRO A 437 13.59 -5.11 -24.02
CA PRO A 437 12.82 -6.12 -24.74
C PRO A 437 12.26 -7.22 -23.84
N GLY A 438 13.00 -7.68 -22.82
CA GLY A 438 12.56 -8.82 -22.00
C GLY A 438 11.36 -8.50 -21.10
N ILE A 439 11.22 -7.26 -20.64
CA ILE A 439 10.06 -6.82 -19.84
C ILE A 439 8.93 -6.48 -20.78
N GLU A 440 9.15 -5.70 -21.84
CA GLU A 440 8.09 -5.33 -22.79
C GLU A 440 7.51 -6.53 -23.53
N GLU A 441 8.33 -7.51 -23.90
CA GLU A 441 7.90 -8.75 -24.53
C GLU A 441 7.18 -9.66 -23.52
N ALA A 442 7.67 -9.77 -22.28
CA ALA A 442 6.95 -10.49 -21.23
C ALA A 442 5.61 -9.81 -20.93
N MET A 443 5.59 -8.47 -20.89
CA MET A 443 4.40 -7.65 -20.65
C MET A 443 3.40 -7.75 -21.79
N ALA A 444 3.86 -7.78 -23.03
CA ALA A 444 3.03 -8.03 -24.21
C ALA A 444 2.49 -9.47 -24.27
N LYS A 445 3.15 -10.42 -23.60
CA LYS A 445 2.73 -11.82 -23.48
C LYS A 445 1.89 -12.10 -22.22
N LEU A 446 1.66 -11.11 -21.34
CA LEU A 446 0.88 -11.26 -20.10
C LEU A 446 -0.59 -11.62 -20.32
N ASP A 447 -1.11 -11.43 -21.53
CA ASP A 447 -2.47 -11.86 -21.91
C ASP A 447 -2.67 -13.38 -21.95
N LEU A 448 -1.59 -14.15 -21.89
CA LEU A 448 -1.65 -15.59 -21.97
C LEU A 448 -1.23 -16.19 -20.63
N THR A 449 -2.13 -16.98 -20.05
CA THR A 449 -1.91 -17.88 -18.90
C THR A 449 -0.87 -18.98 -19.17
N ASP A 450 -0.06 -18.81 -20.20
CA ASP A 450 0.80 -19.82 -20.79
C ASP A 450 2.18 -19.79 -20.11
N LYS A 451 2.73 -20.96 -19.77
CA LYS A 451 4.05 -21.09 -19.12
C LYS A 451 5.20 -20.50 -19.95
N LYS A 452 4.93 -20.15 -21.22
CA LYS A 452 5.83 -19.40 -22.11
C LYS A 452 5.97 -17.92 -21.73
N ALA A 453 5.01 -17.31 -21.04
CA ALA A 453 5.05 -15.88 -20.69
C ALA A 453 6.16 -15.52 -19.69
N THR A 454 6.59 -16.48 -18.86
CA THR A 454 7.73 -16.31 -17.95
C THR A 454 9.05 -16.83 -18.52
N GLN A 455 9.04 -17.38 -19.74
CA GLN A 455 10.24 -17.88 -20.41
C GLN A 455 11.16 -16.70 -20.76
N GLY A 456 12.33 -16.64 -20.11
CA GLY A 456 13.30 -15.54 -20.24
C GLY A 456 13.30 -14.56 -19.07
N LEU A 457 12.34 -14.65 -18.16
CA LEU A 457 12.33 -13.84 -16.94
C LEU A 457 13.28 -14.41 -15.88
N ARG A 458 14.06 -13.53 -15.25
CA ARG A 458 14.97 -13.91 -14.15
C ARG A 458 14.20 -13.95 -12.84
N LYS A 459 14.00 -15.15 -12.29
CA LYS A 459 13.35 -15.34 -10.99
C LYS A 459 14.20 -14.72 -9.86
N ASP A 460 13.55 -13.96 -8.99
CA ASP A 460 14.21 -13.31 -7.86
C ASP A 460 14.46 -14.30 -6.70
N LYS A 461 15.53 -14.03 -5.94
CA LYS A 461 15.78 -14.68 -4.66
C LYS A 461 15.03 -13.93 -3.58
N THR A 462 14.26 -14.64 -2.76
CA THR A 462 13.33 -14.03 -1.79
C THR A 462 13.80 -14.19 -0.34
N VAL A 463 15.09 -14.44 -0.12
CA VAL A 463 15.66 -14.73 1.22
C VAL A 463 15.81 -13.48 2.10
N GLU A 464 15.82 -12.30 1.49
CA GLU A 464 15.92 -10.99 2.12
C GLU A 464 15.07 -9.97 1.33
N PRO A 465 14.81 -8.76 1.85
CA PRO A 465 14.14 -7.69 1.11
C PRO A 465 14.75 -7.45 -0.28
N PHE A 466 13.93 -7.54 -1.32
CA PHE A 466 14.42 -7.59 -2.70
C PHE A 466 13.60 -6.76 -3.70
N GLY A 467 14.20 -6.53 -4.86
CA GLY A 467 13.59 -5.83 -5.99
C GLY A 467 13.91 -4.35 -6.06
N GLU A 468 13.30 -3.66 -7.03
CA GLU A 468 13.44 -2.21 -7.24
C GLU A 468 12.48 -1.39 -6.36
N GLY A 469 12.69 -0.08 -6.35
CA GLY A 469 11.88 0.87 -5.59
C GLY A 469 12.32 1.02 -4.13
N THR A 470 11.41 1.54 -3.32
CA THR A 470 11.67 1.91 -1.92
C THR A 470 11.96 0.68 -1.05
N LEU A 471 12.61 0.90 0.09
CA LEU A 471 12.81 -0.15 1.08
C LEU A 471 11.48 -0.73 1.59
N HIS A 472 10.40 0.07 1.61
CA HIS A 472 9.04 -0.38 1.90
C HIS A 472 8.57 -1.43 0.87
N ALA A 473 8.69 -1.15 -0.43
CA ALA A 473 8.32 -2.09 -1.49
C ALA A 473 9.13 -3.40 -1.41
N LYS A 474 10.45 -3.30 -1.19
CA LYS A 474 11.32 -4.47 -1.01
C LYS A 474 10.93 -5.32 0.19
N THR A 475 10.60 -4.67 1.31
CA THR A 475 10.15 -5.33 2.54
C THR A 475 8.79 -6.01 2.34
N ALA A 476 7.87 -5.35 1.63
CA ALA A 476 6.56 -5.93 1.31
C ALA A 476 6.70 -7.21 0.47
N ARG A 477 7.50 -7.19 -0.61
CA ARG A 477 7.72 -8.37 -1.48
C ARG A 477 8.32 -9.54 -0.71
N TRP A 478 9.30 -9.27 0.15
CA TRP A 478 9.88 -10.29 1.03
C TRP A 478 8.85 -10.85 1.99
N MET A 479 8.12 -10.00 2.71
CA MET A 479 7.16 -10.46 3.73
C MET A 479 6.04 -11.32 3.12
N VAL A 480 5.57 -10.93 1.94
CA VAL A 480 4.58 -11.71 1.20
C VAL A 480 5.15 -13.06 0.75
N SER A 481 6.40 -13.11 0.31
CA SER A 481 7.07 -14.36 -0.11
C SER A 481 7.23 -15.37 1.05
N GLU A 482 7.48 -14.90 2.27
CA GLU A 482 7.57 -15.74 3.47
C GLU A 482 6.22 -16.41 3.83
N LEU A 483 5.12 -15.69 3.63
CA LEU A 483 3.77 -16.18 3.94
C LEU A 483 3.16 -16.99 2.80
N LEU A 484 3.50 -16.66 1.56
CA LEU A 484 3.01 -17.27 0.32
C LEU A 484 4.17 -17.87 -0.50
N PRO A 485 4.74 -19.04 -0.12
CA PRO A 485 5.93 -19.59 -0.77
C PRO A 485 5.74 -20.00 -2.25
N LYS A 486 4.49 -19.99 -2.75
CA LYS A 486 4.17 -20.24 -4.16
C LYS A 486 4.24 -18.98 -5.03
N VAL A 487 4.22 -17.79 -4.44
CA VAL A 487 4.35 -16.54 -5.20
C VAL A 487 5.71 -16.51 -5.86
N LYS A 488 5.80 -15.96 -7.07
CA LYS A 488 7.09 -15.77 -7.74
C LYS A 488 7.21 -14.35 -8.22
N PHE A 489 8.36 -13.76 -7.93
CA PHE A 489 8.74 -12.47 -8.46
C PHE A 489 9.88 -12.64 -9.46
N TYR A 490 9.90 -11.76 -10.46
CA TYR A 490 10.89 -11.75 -11.51
C TYR A 490 11.41 -10.35 -11.78
N ASN A 491 12.64 -10.30 -12.31
CA ASN A 491 13.32 -9.10 -12.78
C ASN A 491 13.32 -7.99 -11.72
N LYS A 492 13.87 -8.27 -10.54
CA LYS A 492 13.91 -7.32 -9.41
C LYS A 492 12.49 -6.91 -8.96
N GLY A 493 11.57 -7.86 -8.92
CA GLY A 493 10.20 -7.65 -8.44
C GLY A 493 9.31 -6.81 -9.36
N LYS A 494 9.74 -6.58 -10.61
CA LYS A 494 8.96 -5.87 -11.63
C LYS A 494 7.73 -6.68 -12.06
N VAL A 495 7.86 -8.00 -12.12
CA VAL A 495 6.77 -8.92 -12.47
C VAL A 495 6.48 -9.84 -11.29
N CYS A 496 5.20 -10.03 -10.98
CA CYS A 496 4.70 -10.96 -9.97
C CYS A 496 3.76 -11.98 -10.60
N GLU A 497 4.05 -13.27 -10.42
CA GLU A 497 3.14 -14.38 -10.63
C GLU A 497 2.45 -14.69 -9.30
N GLY A 498 1.22 -14.22 -9.16
CA GLY A 498 0.44 -14.38 -7.94
C GLY A 498 -0.08 -15.81 -7.76
N VAL A 499 -0.42 -16.16 -6.52
CA VAL A 499 -0.80 -17.53 -6.15
C VAL A 499 -2.23 -17.90 -6.53
N GLY A 500 -3.05 -16.92 -6.96
CA GLY A 500 -4.47 -17.14 -7.24
C GLY A 500 -5.25 -17.60 -6.01
N PHE A 501 -5.02 -16.94 -4.87
CA PHE A 501 -5.66 -17.31 -3.62
C PHE A 501 -7.18 -17.28 -3.77
N ALA A 502 -7.82 -18.36 -3.35
CA ALA A 502 -9.25 -18.48 -3.20
C ALA A 502 -9.52 -19.10 -1.83
N VAL A 503 -10.58 -18.66 -1.16
CA VAL A 503 -10.98 -19.27 0.09
C VAL A 503 -11.69 -20.58 -0.22
N GLU A 504 -11.21 -21.67 0.37
CA GLU A 504 -11.81 -23.00 0.23
C GLU A 504 -13.23 -22.99 0.82
N LYS A 505 -14.16 -23.71 0.18
CA LYS A 505 -15.50 -23.91 0.74
C LYS A 505 -15.37 -24.72 2.05
N PRO A 506 -16.08 -24.33 3.13
CA PRO A 506 -16.01 -25.01 4.43
C PRO A 506 -16.29 -26.52 4.39
#